data_AF-A0A966YI91-F1
#
_entry.id   AF-A0A966YI91-F1
#
_cell.length_a   1.000
_cell.length_b   1.000
_cell.length_c   1.000
_cell.angle_alpha   90.00
_cell.angle_beta   90.00
_cell.angle_gamma   90.00
#
_symmetry.space_group_name_H-M   'P 1'
#
loop_
_entity.id
_entity.type
_entity.pdbx_description
1 polymer ?
#
loop_
_entity_poly.entity_id
_entity_poly.type
_entity_poly.pdbx_seq_one_letter_code
_entity_poly.pdbx_strand_id
1 'polypeptide(L)'
;MTTTAPIAPPNVGDDPPSRMPPAQSRATLVGGVLAVFLVVLAATDQGSSTVVKALLGLALGVTLFHSRFGFTSAWRQLVAVGQGRALQAHMLMLVIAVIGFTVLIANGSGLFDTEPRGYVAPITLGLLIGSFLFGLGMQLGGSCASGTLYATGSGHIGVLVTLTGFVAGSGIGVANAGFWSGDGAGFVKLADPFSFTADIGTVSGTVVLVALLKLATPSRVIVLNGNHETTNQFNQEESGNFLRDELSTEYPELPSKKRARPLR
;
A
#
# COMPACT_ATOMS: atom_id res chain seq x y z
N MET A 1 21.40 -51.73 -7.59
CA MET A 1 21.53 -50.54 -8.45
C MET A 1 20.19 -50.30 -9.12
N THR A 2 19.37 -49.41 -8.56
CA THR A 2 18.04 -49.11 -9.09
C THR A 2 18.19 -47.90 -10.01
N THR A 3 18.05 -48.12 -11.32
CA THR A 3 18.14 -47.06 -12.32
C THR A 3 16.88 -46.20 -12.26
N THR A 4 17.00 -44.95 -11.83
CA THR A 4 15.92 -43.96 -11.89
C THR A 4 15.90 -43.37 -13.29
N ALA A 5 14.87 -43.71 -14.08
CA ALA A 5 14.65 -43.10 -15.39
C ALA A 5 14.41 -41.58 -15.25
N PRO A 6 14.82 -40.77 -16.23
CA PRO A 6 14.62 -39.32 -16.21
C PRO A 6 13.13 -38.97 -16.30
N ILE A 7 12.69 -38.04 -15.45
CA ILE A 7 11.33 -37.51 -15.41
C ILE A 7 11.11 -36.69 -16.69
N ALA A 8 10.14 -37.09 -17.52
CA ALA A 8 9.73 -36.30 -18.68
C ALA A 8 9.19 -34.94 -18.24
N PRO A 9 9.49 -33.84 -18.97
CA PRO A 9 8.95 -32.52 -18.65
C PRO A 9 7.42 -32.55 -18.73
N PRO A 10 6.73 -31.81 -17.85
CA PRO A 10 5.27 -31.76 -17.84
C PRO A 10 4.78 -31.28 -19.22
N ASN A 11 3.82 -32.02 -19.79
CA ASN A 11 3.09 -31.57 -20.99
C ASN A 11 2.42 -30.25 -20.65
N VAL A 12 3.00 -29.15 -21.11
CA VAL A 12 2.34 -27.85 -21.20
C VAL A 12 1.38 -27.99 -22.37
N GLY A 13 0.23 -28.61 -22.11
CA GLY A 13 -0.86 -28.65 -23.06
C GLY A 13 -1.30 -27.22 -23.38
N ASP A 14 -1.71 -27.00 -24.62
CA ASP A 14 -2.35 -25.79 -25.13
C ASP A 14 -3.74 -25.59 -24.49
N ASP A 15 -3.83 -25.61 -23.16
CA ASP A 15 -5.06 -25.30 -22.45
C ASP A 15 -5.39 -23.83 -22.77
N PRO A 16 -6.59 -23.55 -23.33
CA PRO A 16 -6.98 -22.18 -23.62
C PRO A 16 -6.92 -21.37 -22.32
N PRO A 17 -6.46 -20.11 -22.35
CA PRO A 17 -6.29 -19.30 -21.16
C PRO A 17 -7.58 -19.34 -20.34
N SER A 18 -7.48 -19.75 -19.08
CA SER A 18 -8.61 -19.84 -18.18
C SER A 18 -9.35 -18.51 -18.19
N ARG A 19 -10.63 -18.52 -18.62
CA ARG A 19 -11.46 -17.32 -18.57
C ARG A 19 -11.53 -16.89 -17.11
N MET A 20 -10.95 -15.73 -16.82
CA MET A 20 -11.13 -15.09 -15.51
C MET A 20 -12.63 -14.97 -15.25
N PRO A 21 -13.10 -15.23 -14.01
CA PRO A 21 -14.50 -15.06 -13.67
C PRO A 21 -14.94 -13.63 -14.03
N PRO A 22 -16.16 -13.46 -14.59
CA PRO A 22 -16.63 -12.16 -15.02
C PRO A 22 -16.60 -11.19 -13.84
N ALA A 23 -16.09 -9.98 -14.06
CA ALA A 23 -16.14 -8.90 -13.07
C ALA A 23 -17.57 -8.81 -12.53
N GLN A 24 -17.74 -8.88 -11.21
CA GLN A 24 -19.05 -8.79 -10.55
C GLN A 24 -19.62 -7.38 -10.75
N SER A 25 -20.22 -7.16 -11.93
CA SER A 25 -20.73 -5.88 -12.40
C SER A 25 -21.78 -5.29 -11.46
N ARG A 26 -22.55 -6.16 -10.80
CA ARG A 26 -23.53 -5.75 -9.77
C ARG A 26 -22.86 -5.17 -8.53
N ALA A 27 -21.79 -5.78 -8.04
CA ALA A 27 -21.08 -5.31 -6.85
C ALA A 27 -20.37 -3.97 -7.10
N THR A 28 -19.73 -3.83 -8.26
CA THR A 28 -19.09 -2.57 -8.68
C THR A 28 -20.10 -1.45 -8.89
N LEU A 29 -21.27 -1.75 -9.46
CA LEU A 29 -22.33 -0.77 -9.68
C LEU A 29 -22.98 -0.33 -8.36
N VAL A 30 -23.27 -1.27 -7.45
CA VAL A 30 -23.77 -0.95 -6.09
C VAL A 30 -22.75 -0.12 -5.31
N GLY A 31 -21.47 -0.51 -5.32
CA GLY A 31 -20.40 0.25 -4.67
C GLY A 31 -20.24 1.66 -5.25
N GLY A 32 -20.31 1.80 -6.57
CA GLY A 32 -20.26 3.10 -7.24
C GLY A 32 -21.45 4.00 -6.90
N VAL A 33 -22.67 3.46 -6.92
CA VAL A 33 -23.88 4.21 -6.54
C VAL A 33 -23.82 4.65 -5.07
N LEU A 34 -23.40 3.75 -4.17
CA LEU A 34 -23.24 4.08 -2.76
C LEU A 34 -22.18 5.17 -2.55
N ALA A 35 -21.04 5.09 -3.24
CA ALA A 35 -20.00 6.11 -3.16
C ALA A 35 -20.51 7.48 -3.64
N VAL A 36 -21.23 7.53 -4.77
CA VAL A 36 -21.83 8.78 -5.28
C VAL A 36 -22.86 9.33 -4.28
N PHE A 37 -23.73 8.47 -3.75
CA PHE A 37 -24.72 8.86 -2.75
C PHE A 37 -24.07 9.48 -1.49
N LEU A 38 -23.02 8.85 -0.96
CA LEU A 38 -22.28 9.37 0.19
C LEU A 38 -21.58 10.70 -0.11
N VAL A 39 -21.01 10.87 -1.31
CA VAL A 39 -20.40 12.14 -1.71
C VAL A 39 -21.43 13.25 -1.86
N VAL A 40 -22.60 12.95 -2.43
CA VAL A 40 -23.70 13.93 -2.56
C VAL A 40 -24.21 14.35 -1.19
N LEU A 41 -24.45 13.40 -0.28
CA LEU A 41 -24.82 13.71 1.11
C LEU A 41 -23.75 14.53 1.82
N ALA A 42 -22.48 14.18 1.68
CA ALA A 42 -21.40 14.91 2.34
C ALA A 42 -21.22 16.32 1.73
N ALA A 43 -21.56 16.52 0.46
CA ALA A 43 -21.50 17.81 -0.21
C ALA A 43 -22.64 18.76 0.22
N THR A 44 -23.79 18.23 0.65
CA THR A 44 -24.87 19.09 1.17
C THR A 44 -24.52 19.71 2.53
N ASP A 45 -23.74 18.99 3.36
CA ASP A 45 -23.38 19.46 4.70
C ASP A 45 -22.08 20.29 4.74
N GLN A 46 -21.08 19.92 3.94
CA GLN A 46 -19.71 20.48 4.00
C GLN A 46 -19.33 21.33 2.77
N GLY A 47 -20.28 21.56 1.86
CA GLY A 47 -20.11 22.36 0.65
C GLY A 47 -19.31 21.67 -0.46
N SER A 48 -19.02 22.43 -1.52
CA SER A 48 -18.38 21.92 -2.75
C SER A 48 -16.95 21.41 -2.56
N SER A 49 -16.25 21.82 -1.49
CA SER A 49 -14.89 21.35 -1.20
C SER A 49 -14.81 19.84 -0.97
N THR A 50 -15.89 19.24 -0.48
CA THR A 50 -15.98 17.80 -0.20
C THR A 50 -15.94 16.97 -1.47
N VAL A 51 -16.56 17.45 -2.55
CA VAL A 51 -16.55 16.76 -3.85
C VAL A 51 -15.11 16.66 -4.36
N VAL A 52 -14.33 17.74 -4.27
CA VAL A 52 -12.94 17.74 -4.73
C VAL A 52 -12.08 16.81 -3.87
N LYS A 53 -12.25 16.81 -2.54
CA LYS A 53 -11.55 15.88 -1.62
C LYS A 53 -11.91 14.42 -1.92
N ALA A 54 -13.19 14.14 -2.22
CA ALA A 54 -13.65 12.81 -2.59
C ALA A 54 -13.06 12.36 -3.93
N LEU A 55 -13.03 13.23 -4.94
CA LEU A 55 -12.41 12.95 -6.23
C LEU A 55 -10.91 12.68 -6.10
N LEU A 56 -10.21 13.47 -5.28
CA LEU A 56 -8.80 13.23 -4.95
C LEU A 56 -8.60 11.88 -4.25
N GLY A 57 -9.45 11.55 -3.28
CA GLY A 57 -9.43 10.25 -2.58
C GLY A 57 -9.70 9.07 -3.51
N LEU A 58 -10.66 9.20 -4.43
CA LEU A 58 -10.96 8.17 -5.44
C LEU A 58 -9.80 8.02 -6.43
N ALA A 59 -9.24 9.12 -6.94
CA ALA A 59 -8.08 9.08 -7.80
C ALA A 59 -6.90 8.39 -7.10
N LEU A 60 -6.63 8.75 -5.84
CA LEU A 60 -5.62 8.09 -5.03
C LEU A 60 -5.92 6.59 -4.87
N GLY A 61 -7.14 6.21 -4.52
CA GLY A 61 -7.56 4.81 -4.41
C GLY A 61 -7.36 4.01 -5.69
N VAL A 62 -7.76 4.55 -6.84
CA VAL A 62 -7.57 3.92 -8.16
C VAL A 62 -6.08 3.75 -8.47
N THR A 63 -5.25 4.77 -8.19
CA THR A 63 -3.81 4.67 -8.41
C THR A 63 -3.17 3.60 -7.52
N LEU A 64 -3.53 3.51 -6.23
CA LEU A 64 -3.06 2.48 -5.31
C LEU A 64 -3.48 1.07 -5.75
N PHE A 65 -4.72 0.93 -6.21
CA PHE A 65 -5.25 -0.33 -6.73
C PHE A 65 -4.53 -0.80 -7.99
N HIS A 66 -4.33 0.12 -8.94
CA HIS A 66 -3.66 -0.19 -10.21
C HIS A 66 -2.18 -0.53 -10.02
N SER A 67 -1.51 0.16 -9.09
CA SER A 67 -0.09 -0.04 -8.80
C SER A 67 0.19 -1.18 -7.81
N ARG A 68 -0.85 -1.81 -7.23
CA ARG A 68 -0.73 -2.83 -6.16
C ARG A 68 0.24 -2.38 -5.05
N PHE A 69 0.08 -1.13 -4.63
CA PHE A 69 1.09 -0.41 -3.89
C PHE A 69 1.20 -0.84 -2.41
N GLY A 70 2.41 -1.21 -1.98
CA GLY A 70 2.71 -1.59 -0.60
C GLY A 70 4.11 -1.14 -0.17
N PHE A 71 4.19 -0.34 0.90
CA PHE A 71 5.47 0.09 1.47
C PHE A 71 6.28 -1.08 2.06
N THR A 72 5.62 -1.98 2.80
CA THR A 72 6.30 -3.12 3.45
C THR A 72 6.77 -4.17 2.45
N SER A 73 6.02 -4.41 1.36
CA SER A 73 6.40 -5.39 0.34
C SER A 73 7.65 -4.96 -0.42
N ALA A 74 7.83 -3.67 -0.69
CA ALA A 74 9.03 -3.15 -1.32
C ALA A 74 10.30 -3.37 -0.48
N TRP A 75 10.23 -3.15 0.84
CA TRP A 75 11.32 -3.46 1.75
C TRP A 75 11.59 -4.96 1.84
N ARG A 76 10.54 -5.78 1.91
CA ARG A 76 10.67 -7.24 1.91
C ARG A 76 11.34 -7.77 0.64
N GLN A 77 10.99 -7.24 -0.53
CA GLN A 77 11.61 -7.61 -1.81
C GLN A 77 13.10 -7.23 -1.85
N LEU A 78 13.48 -6.07 -1.29
CA LEU A 78 14.88 -5.70 -1.17
C LEU A 78 15.64 -6.66 -0.26
N VAL A 79 15.12 -6.94 0.94
CA VAL A 79 15.85 -7.75 1.95
C VAL A 79 15.90 -9.23 1.55
N ALA A 80 14.80 -9.79 1.04
CA ALA A 80 14.71 -11.22 0.74
C ALA A 80 15.28 -11.58 -0.64
N VAL A 81 15.04 -10.74 -1.65
CA VAL A 81 15.37 -11.04 -3.06
C VAL A 81 16.49 -10.13 -3.61
N GLY A 82 16.84 -9.05 -2.90
CA GLY A 82 17.79 -8.06 -3.39
C GLY A 82 17.21 -7.10 -4.44
N GLN A 83 15.90 -7.14 -4.70
CA GLN A 83 15.27 -6.32 -5.73
C GLN A 83 14.89 -4.93 -5.18
N GLY A 84 15.65 -3.91 -5.56
CA GLY A 84 15.44 -2.52 -5.12
C GLY A 84 14.46 -1.69 -5.95
N ARG A 85 13.89 -2.24 -7.03
CA ARG A 85 13.07 -1.47 -8.00
C ARG A 85 11.83 -0.85 -7.37
N ALA A 86 11.15 -1.60 -6.50
CA ALA A 86 9.98 -1.09 -5.80
C ALA A 86 10.37 0.09 -4.89
N LEU A 87 11.48 0.01 -4.15
CA LEU A 87 11.95 1.11 -3.31
C LEU A 87 12.34 2.35 -4.12
N GLN A 88 12.92 2.18 -5.31
CA GLN A 88 13.20 3.30 -6.22
C GLN A 88 11.91 4.03 -6.60
N ALA A 89 10.84 3.30 -6.93
CA ALA A 89 9.55 3.91 -7.23
C ALA A 89 8.99 4.69 -6.03
N HIS A 90 9.15 4.17 -4.80
CA HIS A 90 8.77 4.90 -3.58
C HIS A 90 9.59 6.18 -3.39
N MET A 91 10.91 6.14 -3.60
CA MET A 91 11.75 7.33 -3.49
C MET A 91 11.40 8.38 -4.53
N LEU A 92 11.14 7.98 -5.78
CA LEU A 92 10.69 8.88 -6.83
C LEU A 92 9.33 9.52 -6.50
N MET A 93 8.39 8.72 -5.98
CA MET A 93 7.08 9.21 -5.52
C MET A 93 7.23 10.23 -4.39
N LEU A 94 8.08 9.96 -3.40
CA LEU A 94 8.37 10.91 -2.30
C LEU A 94 9.00 12.20 -2.83
N VAL A 95 9.94 12.14 -3.77
CA VAL A 95 10.55 13.32 -4.39
C VAL A 95 9.48 14.18 -5.07
N ILE A 96 8.63 13.56 -5.89
CA ILE A 96 7.55 14.28 -6.61
C ILE A 96 6.58 14.91 -5.61
N ALA A 97 6.22 14.18 -4.54
CA ALA A 97 5.35 14.69 -3.48
C ALA A 97 5.98 15.89 -2.76
N VAL A 98 7.27 15.81 -2.40
CA VAL A 98 8.00 16.90 -1.73
C VAL A 98 8.06 18.14 -2.63
N ILE A 99 8.36 17.98 -3.92
CA ILE A 99 8.35 19.10 -4.89
C ILE A 99 6.95 19.72 -4.95
N GLY A 100 5.92 18.89 -5.11
CA GLY A 100 4.53 19.34 -5.20
C GLY A 100 4.10 20.14 -3.97
N PHE A 101 4.35 19.61 -2.76
CA PHE A 101 4.04 20.31 -1.52
C PHE A 101 4.88 21.59 -1.32
N THR A 102 6.16 21.56 -1.69
CA THR A 102 7.02 22.75 -1.58
C THR A 102 6.52 23.89 -2.46
N VAL A 103 6.17 23.59 -3.72
CA VAL A 103 5.59 24.56 -4.65
C VAL A 103 4.24 25.06 -4.12
N LEU A 104 3.38 24.16 -3.62
CA LEU A 104 2.07 24.53 -3.09
C LEU A 104 2.17 25.47 -1.89
N ILE A 105 3.06 25.18 -0.94
CA ILE A 105 3.31 26.03 0.24
C ILE A 105 3.95 27.35 -0.17
N ALA A 106 4.91 27.35 -1.10
CA ALA A 106 5.59 28.56 -1.56
C ALA A 106 4.66 29.54 -2.31
N ASN A 107 3.63 29.04 -2.99
CA ASN A 107 2.66 29.90 -3.69
C ASN A 107 1.63 30.54 -2.74
N GLY A 108 1.47 30.03 -1.51
CA GLY A 108 0.56 30.58 -0.49
C GLY A 108 -0.94 30.46 -0.79
N SER A 109 -1.33 30.26 -2.06
CA SER A 109 -2.72 30.06 -2.48
C SER A 109 -3.10 28.58 -2.38
N GLY A 110 -3.68 28.18 -1.25
CA GLY A 110 -4.22 26.83 -1.11
C GLY A 110 -5.57 26.65 -1.80
N LEU A 111 -5.99 25.39 -1.91
CA LEU A 111 -7.34 25.06 -2.36
C LEU A 111 -8.32 25.41 -1.22
N PHE A 112 -9.43 26.10 -1.55
CA PHE A 112 -10.52 26.42 -0.62
C PHE A 112 -10.17 27.46 0.48
N ASP A 113 -9.47 28.53 0.12
CA ASP A 113 -9.20 29.68 1.01
C ASP A 113 -8.44 29.30 2.30
N THR A 114 -7.73 28.17 2.26
CA THR A 114 -6.92 27.67 3.36
C THR A 114 -5.46 27.86 3.02
N GLU A 115 -4.69 28.55 3.86
CA GLU A 115 -3.27 28.73 3.65
C GLU A 115 -2.51 27.41 3.90
N PRO A 116 -1.79 26.86 2.91
CA PRO A 116 -1.06 25.61 3.07
C PRO A 116 0.07 25.79 4.07
N ARG A 117 0.00 25.07 5.20
CA ARG A 117 1.06 25.07 6.22
C ARG A 117 1.70 23.71 6.35
N GLY A 118 3.02 23.69 6.54
CA GLY A 118 3.74 22.47 6.89
C GLY A 118 3.33 21.98 8.28
N TYR A 119 2.84 20.74 8.36
CA TYR A 119 2.56 20.10 9.63
C TYR A 119 3.83 19.43 10.17
N VAL A 120 4.57 20.13 11.03
CA VAL A 120 5.80 19.61 11.67
C VAL A 120 5.49 19.26 13.12
N ALA A 121 5.36 17.97 13.40
CA ALA A 121 5.07 17.47 14.75
C ALA A 121 6.37 17.13 15.51
N PRO A 122 6.42 17.33 16.83
CA PRO A 122 7.58 16.95 17.65
C PRO A 122 7.74 15.43 17.72
N ILE A 123 8.97 14.98 17.94
CA ILE A 123 9.26 13.56 18.18
C ILE A 123 8.97 13.25 19.65
N THR A 124 7.97 12.40 19.91
CA THR A 124 7.54 12.00 21.25
C THR A 124 7.80 10.52 21.50
N LEU A 125 7.85 10.11 22.77
CA LEU A 125 7.94 8.68 23.11
C LEU A 125 6.70 7.90 22.64
N GLY A 126 5.54 8.57 22.63
CA GLY A 126 4.31 8.03 22.06
C GLY A 126 4.43 7.68 20.58
N LEU A 127 5.15 8.48 19.79
CA LEU A 127 5.44 8.19 18.38
C LEU A 127 6.28 6.91 18.22
N LEU A 128 7.31 6.72 19.05
CA LEU A 128 8.16 5.54 19.01
C LEU A 128 7.37 4.28 19.37
N ILE A 129 6.64 4.31 20.49
CA ILE A 129 5.79 3.20 20.92
C ILE A 129 4.72 2.91 19.87
N GLY A 130 4.07 3.95 19.34
CA GLY A 130 3.08 3.84 18.27
C GLY A 130 3.64 3.20 17.00
N SER A 131 4.86 3.56 16.59
CA SER A 131 5.52 2.97 15.41
C SER A 131 5.80 1.47 15.60
N PHE A 132 6.18 1.06 16.82
CA PHE A 132 6.41 -0.34 17.15
C PHE A 132 5.11 -1.14 17.19
N LEU A 133 4.07 -0.61 17.85
CA LEU A 133 2.73 -1.22 17.88
C LEU A 133 2.12 -1.33 16.49
N PHE A 134 2.32 -0.30 15.65
CA PHE A 134 1.91 -0.34 14.24
C PHE A 134 2.64 -1.45 13.49
N GLY A 135 3.95 -1.60 13.71
CA GLY A 135 4.75 -2.71 13.19
C GLY A 135 4.21 -4.09 13.59
N LEU A 136 3.88 -4.28 14.86
CA LEU A 136 3.24 -5.51 15.34
C LEU A 136 1.88 -5.74 14.66
N GLY A 137 1.08 -4.70 14.51
CA GLY A 137 -0.19 -4.74 13.79
C GLY A 137 -0.03 -5.17 12.34
N MET A 138 1.00 -4.68 11.64
CA MET A 138 1.29 -5.10 10.26
C MET A 138 1.60 -6.59 10.15
N GLN A 139 2.30 -7.16 11.14
CA GLN A 139 2.61 -8.59 11.15
C GLN A 139 1.37 -9.44 11.40
N LEU A 140 0.48 -9.00 12.29
CA LEU A 140 -0.79 -9.68 12.55
C LEU A 140 -1.77 -9.57 11.37
N GLY A 141 -1.78 -8.42 10.69
CA GLY A 141 -2.65 -8.16 9.53
C GLY A 141 -2.09 -8.59 8.19
N GLY A 142 -0.86 -9.12 8.13
CA GLY A 142 -0.18 -9.56 6.91
C GLY A 142 0.09 -8.46 5.87
N SER A 143 -0.24 -7.20 6.16
CA SER A 143 -0.17 -6.08 5.22
C SER A 143 0.09 -4.74 5.94
N CYS A 144 0.63 -3.77 5.19
CA CYS A 144 0.66 -2.38 5.62
C CYS A 144 -0.66 -1.69 5.27
N ALA A 145 -0.93 -0.53 5.88
CA ALA A 145 -2.18 0.23 5.66
C ALA A 145 -2.51 0.43 4.17
N SER A 146 -1.53 0.81 3.33
CA SER A 146 -1.75 0.98 1.89
C SER A 146 -2.11 -0.34 1.19
N GLY A 147 -1.50 -1.45 1.63
CA GLY A 147 -1.81 -2.80 1.17
C GLY A 147 -3.20 -3.25 1.58
N THR A 148 -3.58 -2.99 2.84
CA THR A 148 -4.91 -3.28 3.40
C THR A 148 -6.01 -2.57 2.60
N LEU A 149 -5.81 -1.30 2.23
CA LEU A 149 -6.78 -0.51 1.46
C LEU A 149 -7.03 -1.08 0.06
N TYR A 150 -5.98 -1.39 -0.71
CA TYR A 150 -6.21 -1.91 -2.07
C TYR A 150 -6.68 -3.36 -2.05
N ALA A 151 -6.20 -4.19 -1.11
CA ALA A 151 -6.63 -5.58 -0.97
C ALA A 151 -8.11 -5.68 -0.60
N THR A 152 -8.58 -4.78 0.27
CA THR A 152 -10.02 -4.62 0.55
C THR A 152 -10.78 -4.22 -0.72
N GLY A 153 -10.24 -3.29 -1.50
CA GLY A 153 -10.82 -2.86 -2.78
C GLY A 153 -10.91 -3.98 -3.83
N SER A 154 -10.04 -4.99 -3.79
CA SER A 154 -10.13 -6.18 -4.65
C SER A 154 -11.16 -7.22 -4.17
N GLY A 155 -11.83 -7.00 -3.04
CA GLY A 155 -12.85 -7.91 -2.50
C GLY A 155 -12.33 -8.95 -1.51
N HIS A 156 -11.10 -8.80 -1.01
CA HIS A 156 -10.54 -9.76 -0.07
C HIS A 156 -11.13 -9.56 1.34
N ILE A 157 -12.12 -10.40 1.68
CA ILE A 157 -12.89 -10.32 2.93
C ILE A 157 -12.00 -10.53 4.17
N GLY A 158 -10.93 -11.34 4.07
CA GLY A 158 -10.01 -11.59 5.18
C GLY A 158 -9.33 -10.31 5.70
N VAL A 159 -9.06 -9.34 4.84
CA VAL A 159 -8.42 -8.07 5.19
C VAL A 159 -9.37 -7.07 5.85
N LEU A 160 -10.69 -7.28 5.78
CA LEU A 160 -11.68 -6.40 6.42
C LEU A 160 -11.54 -6.38 7.95
N VAL A 161 -11.11 -7.49 8.56
CA VAL A 161 -10.86 -7.54 10.01
C VAL A 161 -9.69 -6.61 10.37
N THR A 162 -8.60 -6.67 9.60
CA THR A 162 -7.44 -5.78 9.75
C THR A 162 -7.83 -4.33 9.53
N LEU A 163 -8.61 -4.04 8.49
CA LEU A 163 -9.08 -2.68 8.20
C LEU A 163 -9.96 -2.14 9.33
N THR A 164 -10.88 -2.95 9.86
CA THR A 164 -11.77 -2.55 10.96
C THR A 164 -10.97 -2.27 12.23
N GLY A 165 -10.02 -3.16 12.57
CA GLY A 165 -9.10 -2.93 13.69
C GLY A 165 -8.25 -1.68 13.51
N PHE A 166 -7.78 -1.41 12.29
CA PHE A 166 -7.03 -0.20 11.96
C PHE A 166 -7.86 1.07 12.13
N VAL A 167 -9.11 1.09 11.64
CA VAL A 167 -10.03 2.22 11.78
C VAL A 167 -10.40 2.45 13.24
N ALA A 168 -10.79 1.40 13.97
CA ALA A 168 -11.13 1.49 15.39
C ALA A 168 -9.93 1.95 16.23
N GLY A 169 -8.75 1.37 16.00
CA GLY A 169 -7.51 1.74 16.69
C GLY A 169 -7.09 3.18 16.40
N SER A 170 -7.20 3.62 15.15
CA SER A 170 -6.92 5.01 14.76
C SER A 170 -7.90 5.99 15.40
N GLY A 171 -9.20 5.64 15.47
CA GLY A 171 -10.21 6.43 16.17
C GLY A 171 -9.92 6.57 17.67
N ILE A 172 -9.56 5.47 18.34
CA ILE A 172 -9.14 5.47 19.75
C ILE A 172 -7.87 6.29 19.95
N GLY A 173 -6.90 6.18 19.04
CA GLY A 173 -5.66 6.95 19.06
C GLY A 173 -5.91 8.45 19.00
N VAL A 174 -6.79 8.90 18.10
CA VAL A 174 -7.19 10.31 17.98
C VAL A 174 -7.98 10.77 19.19
N ALA A 175 -8.91 9.96 19.71
CA ALA A 175 -9.67 10.30 20.92
C ALA A 175 -8.77 10.50 22.15
N ASN A 176 -7.65 9.77 22.21
CA ASN A 176 -6.65 9.87 23.27
C ASN A 176 -5.43 10.71 22.84
N ALA A 177 -5.53 11.56 21.81
CA ALA A 177 -4.39 12.28 21.25
C ALA A 177 -3.63 13.09 22.32
N GLY A 178 -4.35 13.67 23.29
CA GLY A 178 -3.74 14.40 24.40
C GLY A 178 -2.80 13.55 25.26
N PHE A 179 -3.10 12.26 25.45
CA PHE A 179 -2.22 11.32 26.15
C PHE A 179 -0.96 11.00 25.33
N TRP A 180 -1.09 10.88 24.00
CA TRP A 180 -0.01 10.53 23.08
C TRP A 180 0.90 11.72 22.69
N SER A 181 0.39 12.94 22.80
CA SER A 181 1.11 14.18 22.49
C SER A 181 2.02 14.62 23.64
N GLY A 182 3.15 15.26 23.30
CA GLY A 182 4.15 15.74 24.26
C GLY A 182 3.67 16.82 25.22
N ASP A 183 2.47 17.37 25.00
CA ASP A 183 1.84 18.42 25.81
C ASP A 183 0.94 17.82 26.94
N GLY A 184 0.76 16.50 26.99
CA GLY A 184 -0.03 15.81 28.02
C GLY A 184 0.80 14.94 28.98
N ALA A 185 0.16 14.45 30.04
CA ALA A 185 0.79 13.68 31.12
C ALA A 185 1.38 12.30 30.72
N GLY A 186 1.23 11.86 29.47
CA GLY A 186 1.50 10.49 29.03
C GLY A 186 2.90 10.23 28.49
N PHE A 187 3.47 11.12 27.66
CA PHE A 187 4.75 10.86 26.99
C PHE A 187 5.62 12.11 26.84
N VAL A 188 6.90 11.95 27.17
CA VAL A 188 7.90 13.02 27.10
C VAL A 188 8.22 13.36 25.63
N LYS A 189 8.37 14.65 25.34
CA LYS A 189 8.95 15.16 24.09
C LYS A 189 10.44 14.87 24.08
N LEU A 190 10.90 14.09 23.11
CA LEU A 190 12.30 13.66 23.01
C LEU A 190 13.14 14.66 22.19
N ALA A 191 12.53 15.26 21.16
CA ALA A 191 13.20 16.26 20.33
C ALA A 191 12.21 17.30 19.82
N ASP A 192 12.71 18.52 19.64
CA ASP A 192 12.01 19.58 18.94
C ASP A 192 11.73 19.18 17.48
N PRO A 193 10.60 19.64 16.90
CA PRO A 193 10.32 19.40 15.50
C PRO A 193 11.42 20.04 14.65
N PHE A 194 12.11 19.25 13.83
CA PHE A 194 13.14 19.74 12.92
C PHE A 194 12.58 19.84 11.51
N SER A 195 12.75 21.01 10.89
CA SER A 195 12.30 21.30 9.54
C SER A 195 13.46 21.75 8.66
N PHE A 196 13.77 20.96 7.64
CA PHE A 196 14.86 21.28 6.70
C PHE A 196 14.69 22.66 6.03
N THR A 197 13.45 23.04 5.74
CA THR A 197 13.16 24.33 5.09
C THR A 197 13.10 25.50 6.05
N ALA A 198 12.61 25.29 7.28
CA ALA A 198 12.47 26.37 8.27
C ALA A 198 13.76 26.62 9.07
N ASP A 199 14.49 25.57 9.44
CA ASP A 199 15.62 25.67 10.39
C ASP A 199 16.98 25.84 9.69
N ILE A 200 17.14 25.25 8.50
CA ILE A 200 18.41 25.24 7.74
C ILE A 200 18.29 25.94 6.38
N GLY A 201 17.11 26.48 6.06
CA GLY A 201 16.82 27.26 4.86
C GLY A 201 16.55 26.43 3.60
N THR A 202 15.82 27.03 2.66
CA THR A 202 15.34 26.42 1.40
C THR A 202 16.43 25.74 0.56
N VAL A 203 17.67 26.23 0.65
CA VAL A 203 18.83 25.66 -0.05
C VAL A 203 19.14 24.25 0.45
N SER A 204 19.09 24.01 1.77
CA SER A 204 19.34 22.68 2.34
C SER A 204 18.26 21.67 1.94
N GLY A 205 16.99 22.10 1.94
CA GLY A 205 15.87 21.30 1.45
C GLY A 205 16.02 20.93 -0.03
N THR A 206 16.54 21.84 -0.85
CA THR A 206 16.84 21.60 -2.26
C THR A 206 18.00 20.60 -2.43
N VAL A 207 19.05 20.69 -1.60
CA VAL A 207 20.17 19.72 -1.62
C VAL A 207 19.71 18.32 -1.24
N VAL A 208 18.89 18.19 -0.19
CA VAL A 208 18.30 16.89 0.22
C VAL A 208 17.43 16.33 -0.90
N LEU A 209 16.59 17.16 -1.52
CA LEU A 209 15.78 16.75 -2.65
C LEU A 209 16.62 16.25 -3.83
N VAL A 210 17.68 16.98 -4.19
CA VAL A 210 18.61 16.59 -5.26
C VAL A 210 19.34 15.30 -4.90
N ALA A 211 19.73 15.12 -3.64
CA ALA A 211 20.32 13.87 -3.17
C ALA A 211 19.33 12.70 -3.30
N LEU A 212 18.09 12.86 -2.86
CA LEU A 212 17.03 11.86 -3.02
C LEU A 212 16.77 11.53 -4.50
N LEU A 213 16.79 12.52 -5.38
CA LEU A 213 16.67 12.33 -6.83
C LEU A 213 17.83 11.52 -7.41
N LYS A 214 19.07 11.82 -6.97
CA LYS A 214 20.27 11.07 -7.34
C LYS A 214 20.23 9.62 -6.82
N LEU A 215 19.68 9.39 -5.63
CA LEU A 215 19.43 8.07 -5.05
C LEU A 215 18.32 7.30 -5.78
N ALA A 216 17.29 7.99 -6.25
CA ALA A 216 16.19 7.42 -7.04
C ALA A 216 16.60 7.14 -8.50
N THR A 217 17.67 7.75 -9.00
CA THR A 217 18.17 7.55 -10.37
C THR A 217 18.72 6.13 -10.54
N PRO A 218 18.38 5.41 -11.63
CA PRO A 218 18.60 3.96 -11.77
C PRO A 218 20.07 3.49 -11.84
N SER A 219 21.05 4.37 -11.76
CA SER A 219 22.44 4.02 -12.07
C SER A 219 23.24 3.41 -10.93
N ARG A 220 22.72 3.35 -9.68
CA ARG A 220 23.55 2.96 -8.51
C ARG A 220 23.01 1.89 -7.58
N VAL A 221 21.72 1.55 -7.62
CA VAL A 221 21.21 0.43 -6.82
C VAL A 221 21.17 -0.81 -7.69
N ILE A 222 22.33 -1.46 -7.75
CA ILE A 222 22.54 -2.89 -7.89
C ILE A 222 21.32 -3.63 -8.46
N VAL A 223 21.27 -3.77 -9.79
CA VAL A 223 20.52 -4.85 -10.43
C VAL A 223 21.33 -6.12 -10.21
N LEU A 224 21.25 -6.70 -9.01
CA LEU A 224 21.66 -8.09 -8.81
C LEU A 224 20.55 -8.94 -9.42
N ASN A 225 20.72 -9.21 -10.71
CA ASN A 225 20.19 -10.36 -11.43
C ASN A 225 18.78 -10.82 -11.00
N GLY A 226 17.77 -10.03 -11.34
CA GLY A 226 16.37 -10.42 -11.23
C GLY A 226 15.69 -10.14 -12.55
N ASN A 227 15.63 -11.14 -13.41
CA ASN A 227 14.94 -11.13 -14.70
C ASN A 227 13.56 -10.51 -14.48
N HIS A 228 13.14 -9.57 -15.33
CA HIS A 228 11.84 -8.89 -15.25
C HIS A 228 10.63 -9.84 -15.09
N GLU A 229 10.78 -11.10 -15.49
CA GLU A 229 9.79 -12.17 -15.32
C GLU A 229 9.54 -12.53 -13.85
N THR A 230 10.55 -12.46 -12.97
CA THR A 230 10.42 -12.85 -11.55
C THR A 230 9.56 -11.88 -10.73
N THR A 231 9.58 -10.58 -11.03
CA THR A 231 8.70 -9.60 -10.34
C THR A 231 7.24 -9.80 -10.74
N ASN A 232 6.98 -10.10 -12.01
CA ASN A 232 5.63 -10.43 -12.49
C ASN A 232 5.17 -11.78 -11.93
N GLN A 233 6.07 -12.79 -11.90
CA GLN A 233 5.79 -14.11 -11.34
C GLN A 233 5.55 -14.05 -9.84
N PHE A 234 6.29 -13.29 -9.03
CA PHE A 234 6.03 -13.21 -7.58
C PHE A 234 4.69 -12.55 -7.28
N ASN A 235 4.33 -11.47 -7.97
CA ASN A 235 3.00 -10.86 -7.87
C ASN A 235 1.89 -11.82 -8.36
N GLN A 236 2.17 -12.64 -9.39
CA GLN A 236 1.24 -13.66 -9.90
C GLN A 236 1.13 -14.88 -8.97
N GLU A 237 2.22 -15.28 -8.33
CA GLU A 237 2.33 -16.45 -7.46
C GLU A 237 1.75 -16.14 -6.07
N GLU A 238 1.91 -14.92 -5.56
CA GLU A 238 1.20 -14.45 -4.36
C GLU A 238 -0.31 -14.32 -4.64
N SER A 239 -0.72 -13.81 -5.81
CA SER A 239 -2.13 -13.81 -6.21
C SER A 239 -2.68 -15.22 -6.49
N GLY A 240 -1.85 -16.12 -7.01
CA GLY A 240 -2.22 -17.47 -7.43
C GLY A 240 -2.31 -18.45 -6.26
N ASN A 241 -1.40 -18.34 -5.28
CA ASN A 241 -1.51 -19.07 -4.02
C ASN A 241 -2.67 -18.57 -3.18
N PHE A 242 -2.91 -17.25 -3.18
CA PHE A 242 -4.07 -16.67 -2.52
C PHE A 242 -5.39 -17.17 -3.13
N LEU A 243 -5.53 -17.15 -4.46
CA LEU A 243 -6.70 -17.71 -5.16
C LEU A 243 -6.84 -19.23 -4.99
N ARG A 244 -5.73 -19.97 -4.84
CA ARG A 244 -5.75 -21.42 -4.56
C ARG A 244 -6.23 -21.72 -3.14
N ASP A 245 -5.79 -20.95 -2.15
CA ASP A 245 -6.30 -21.05 -0.78
C ASP A 245 -7.79 -20.72 -0.72
N GLU A 246 -8.22 -19.68 -1.44
CA GLU A 246 -9.63 -19.27 -1.51
C GLU A 246 -10.50 -20.31 -2.24
N LEU A 247 -10.05 -20.87 -3.37
CA LEU A 247 -10.72 -21.99 -4.04
C LEU A 247 -10.78 -23.25 -3.17
N SER A 248 -9.74 -23.53 -2.37
CA SER A 248 -9.72 -24.69 -1.47
C SER A 248 -10.66 -24.51 -0.26
N THR A 249 -10.92 -23.27 0.13
CA THR A 249 -11.82 -22.92 1.23
C THR A 249 -13.28 -22.87 0.77
N GLU A 250 -13.54 -22.43 -0.47
CA GLU A 250 -14.89 -22.27 -1.03
C GLU A 250 -15.39 -23.52 -1.77
N TYR A 251 -14.50 -24.40 -2.25
CA TYR A 251 -14.84 -25.68 -2.91
C TYR A 251 -14.04 -26.87 -2.34
N PRO A 252 -14.38 -27.38 -1.15
CA PRO A 252 -13.65 -28.47 -0.49
C PRO A 252 -13.73 -29.83 -1.22
N GLU A 253 -14.61 -29.96 -2.22
CA GLU A 253 -14.96 -31.22 -2.89
C GLU A 253 -14.22 -31.46 -4.23
N LEU A 254 -13.30 -30.60 -4.67
CA LEU A 254 -12.51 -30.93 -5.87
C LEU A 254 -11.54 -32.08 -5.54
N PRO A 255 -11.74 -33.29 -6.11
CA PRO A 255 -10.91 -34.42 -5.76
C PRO A 255 -9.49 -34.15 -6.23
N SER A 256 -8.56 -34.13 -5.26
CA SER A 256 -7.13 -34.37 -5.48
C SER A 256 -6.99 -35.45 -6.56
N LYS A 257 -6.43 -35.03 -7.71
CA LYS A 257 -6.33 -35.77 -8.97
C LYS A 257 -5.95 -37.23 -8.72
N LYS A 258 -6.95 -38.11 -8.52
CA LYS A 258 -6.73 -39.55 -8.41
C LYS A 258 -6.20 -40.02 -9.75
N ARG A 259 -5.03 -40.65 -9.72
CA ARG A 259 -4.42 -41.37 -10.86
C ARG A 259 -5.50 -42.20 -11.54
N ALA A 260 -5.91 -41.77 -12.74
CA ALA A 260 -6.73 -42.60 -13.62
C ALA A 260 -5.87 -43.81 -14.02
N ARG A 261 -6.27 -44.99 -13.52
CA ARG A 261 -5.71 -46.27 -13.92
C ARG A 261 -6.14 -46.52 -15.38
N PRO A 262 -5.22 -46.84 -16.31
CA PRO A 262 -5.61 -47.12 -17.69
C PRO A 262 -6.46 -48.39 -17.73
N LEU A 263 -7.66 -48.28 -18.30
CA LEU A 263 -8.48 -49.42 -18.67
C LEU A 263 -7.79 -50.12 -19.85
N ARG A 264 -7.69 -51.45 -19.74
CA ARG A 264 -7.17 -52.36 -20.76
C ARG A 264 -8.04 -52.35 -22.02
#